data_AF-A0A131Z8X0-F1
#
_entry.id   AF-A0A131Z8X0-F1
#
_cell.length_a   1.000
_cell.length_b   1.000
_cell.length_c   1.000
_cell.angle_alpha   90.00
_cell.angle_beta   90.00
_cell.angle_gamma   90.00
#
_symmetry.space_group_name_H-M   'P 1'
#
loop_
_entity.id
_entity.type
_entity.pdbx_description
1 polymer ?
#
loop_
_entity_poly.entity_id
_entity_poly.type
_entity_poly.pdbx_seq_one_letter_code
_entity_poly.pdbx_strand_id
1 'polypeptide(L)'
;SKVVTYLKLNEGDHDDDIPWPFEYKIRFTILHPSKNEDKATIHKPDRFLSAYQRANLSVHFAWVITFNLGDLKKDGYVCNDTLRVTWELL
;
A
#
# COMPACT_ATOMS: atom_id res chain seq x y z
N SER A 1 -6.48 11.69 15.33
CA SER A 1 -5.30 11.74 14.43
C SER A 1 -5.48 10.73 13.31
N LYS A 2 -4.82 10.94 12.16
CA LYS A 2 -4.92 10.05 10.99
C LYS A 2 -3.56 9.42 10.70
N VAL A 3 -3.56 8.18 10.22
CA VAL A 3 -2.39 7.54 9.61
C VAL A 3 -2.59 7.59 8.11
N VAL A 4 -1.56 8.02 7.36
CA VAL A 4 -1.60 8.08 5.90
C VAL A 4 -0.44 7.25 5.37
N THR A 5 -0.74 6.33 4.45
CA THR A 5 0.26 5.52 3.77
C THR A 5 0.31 5.89 2.29
N TYR A 6 1.52 6.04 1.77
CA TYR A 6 1.77 6.36 0.37
C TYR A 6 2.51 5.21 -0.28
N LEU A 7 2.02 4.78 -1.44
CA LEU A 7 2.73 3.87 -2.32
C LEU A 7 3.37 4.67 -3.45
N LYS A 8 4.63 4.36 -3.74
CA LYS A 8 5.40 4.97 -4.82
C LYS A 8 6.23 3.88 -5.50
N LEU A 9 6.22 3.86 -6.83
CA LEU A 9 7.13 3.06 -7.62
C LEU A 9 8.45 3.84 -7.76
N ASN A 10 9.57 3.17 -7.51
CA ASN A 10 10.91 3.72 -7.68
C ASN A 10 11.64 2.89 -8.74
N GLU A 11 12.72 3.44 -9.29
CA GLU A 11 13.60 2.71 -10.20
C GLU A 11 14.19 1.47 -9.52
N GLY A 12 14.19 0.35 -10.24
CA GLY A 12 14.72 -0.92 -9.79
C GLY A 12 15.61 -1.56 -10.85
N ASP A 13 16.55 -2.39 -10.40
CA ASP A 13 17.54 -3.05 -11.27
C ASP A 13 16.91 -4.00 -12.31
N HIS A 14 15.66 -4.41 -12.09
CA HIS A 14 14.90 -5.35 -12.92
C HIS A 14 13.72 -4.69 -13.66
N ASP A 15 13.72 -3.37 -13.83
CA ASP A 15 12.63 -2.65 -14.51
C ASP A 15 12.48 -3.03 -16.00
N ASP A 16 13.53 -3.56 -16.62
CA ASP A 16 13.51 -4.10 -17.99
C ASP A 16 12.89 -5.50 -18.07
N ASP A 17 12.83 -6.24 -16.95
CA ASP A 17 12.32 -7.61 -16.89
C ASP A 17 10.81 -7.68 -16.62
N ILE A 18 10.16 -6.55 -16.30
CA ILE A 18 8.74 -6.48 -15.94
C ILE A 18 7.91 -5.70 -16.97
N PRO A 19 6.64 -6.07 -17.17
CA PRO A 19 5.75 -5.35 -18.07
C PRO A 19 5.39 -3.96 -17.53
N TRP A 20 5.25 -3.01 -18.45
CA TRP A 20 4.78 -1.65 -18.19
C TRP A 20 3.52 -1.33 -19.00
N PRO A 21 2.57 -0.53 -18.46
CA PRO A 21 2.59 0.07 -17.12
C PRO A 21 2.49 -0.98 -16.00
N PHE A 22 2.85 -0.58 -14.78
CA PHE A 22 2.79 -1.47 -13.63
C PHE A 22 1.32 -1.79 -13.31
N GLU A 23 0.88 -3.02 -13.62
CA GLU A 23 -0.52 -3.44 -13.54
C GLU A 23 -0.79 -4.52 -12.48
N TYR A 24 0.21 -4.89 -11.68
CA TYR A 24 0.04 -5.88 -10.61
C TYR A 24 -0.90 -5.34 -9.53
N LYS A 25 -1.87 -6.15 -9.11
CA LYS A 25 -2.75 -5.79 -8.00
C LYS A 25 -1.94 -5.78 -6.71
N ILE A 26 -2.27 -4.83 -5.85
CA ILE A 26 -1.55 -4.63 -4.60
C ILE A 26 -2.53 -4.78 -3.47
N ARG A 27 -2.27 -5.71 -2.56
CA ARG A 27 -3.02 -5.83 -1.31
C ARG A 27 -2.28 -5.11 -0.21
N PHE A 28 -2.95 -4.16 0.43
CA PHE A 28 -2.51 -3.57 1.67
C PHE A 28 -3.34 -4.14 2.82
N THR A 29 -2.66 -4.65 3.85
CA THR A 29 -3.34 -5.25 4.99
C THR A 29 -2.83 -4.65 6.29
N ILE A 30 -3.73 -4.23 7.17
CA ILE A 30 -3.43 -3.94 8.58
C ILE A 30 -3.68 -5.22 9.38
N LEU A 31 -2.62 -5.72 9.99
CA LEU A 31 -2.64 -6.98 10.73
C LEU A 31 -3.16 -6.75 12.16
N HIS A 32 -4.16 -7.52 12.58
CA HIS A 32 -4.60 -7.50 13.97
C HIS A 32 -3.70 -8.42 14.81
N PRO A 33 -3.12 -7.97 15.94
CA PRO A 33 -2.07 -8.71 16.65
C PRO A 33 -2.53 -10.01 17.31
N SER A 34 -3.83 -10.16 17.60
CA SER A 34 -4.38 -11.28 18.38
C SER A 34 -5.65 -11.91 17.83
N LYS A 35 -6.23 -11.34 16.77
CA LYS A 35 -7.48 -11.79 16.16
C LYS A 35 -7.18 -12.00 14.70
N ASN A 36 -7.76 -13.02 14.08
CA ASN A 36 -7.64 -13.23 12.64
C ASN A 36 -8.60 -12.29 11.88
N GLU A 37 -8.61 -11.00 12.26
CA GLU A 37 -9.53 -9.96 11.79
C GLU A 37 -8.74 -8.85 11.09
N ASP A 38 -7.93 -9.23 10.12
CA ASP A 38 -7.10 -8.28 9.38
C ASP A 38 -7.96 -7.35 8.51
N LYS A 39 -7.58 -6.07 8.44
CA LYS A 39 -8.23 -5.08 7.57
C LYS A 39 -7.45 -4.98 6.26
N ALA A 40 -7.98 -5.56 5.19
CA ALA A 40 -7.34 -5.53 3.87
C ALA A 40 -8.06 -4.60 2.89
N THR A 41 -7.29 -3.95 2.03
CA THR A 41 -7.79 -3.22 0.85
C THR A 41 -6.94 -3.57 -0.36
N ILE A 42 -7.60 -3.75 -1.51
CA ILE A 42 -6.96 -4.13 -2.76
C ILE A 42 -6.97 -2.94 -3.69
N HIS A 43 -5.79 -2.58 -4.16
CA HIS A 43 -5.59 -1.61 -5.20
C HIS A 43 -5.35 -2.27 -6.54
N LYS A 44 -6.04 -1.75 -7.56
CA LYS A 44 -5.83 -2.12 -8.95
C LYS A 44 -5.22 -0.91 -9.64
N PRO A 45 -3.95 -0.97 -10.08
CA PRO A 45 -3.37 0.09 -10.88
C PRO A 45 -4.23 0.43 -12.10
N ASP A 46 -4.27 1.71 -12.43
CA ASP A 46 -4.89 2.19 -13.67
C ASP A 46 -3.78 2.46 -14.69
N ARG A 47 -3.80 1.71 -15.79
CA ARG A 47 -2.83 1.82 -16.88
C ARG A 47 -2.74 3.20 -17.53
N PHE A 48 -3.73 4.07 -17.34
CA PHE A 48 -3.73 5.43 -17.89
C PHE A 48 -3.13 6.46 -16.93
N LEU A 49 -2.93 6.11 -15.65
CA LEU A 49 -2.31 7.01 -14.69
C LEU A 49 -0.79 7.02 -14.85
N SER A 50 -0.22 8.23 -14.93
CA SER A 50 1.21 8.46 -15.11
C SER A 50 2.05 7.80 -14.01
N ALA A 51 1.51 7.68 -12.79
CA ALA A 51 2.19 7.09 -11.64
C ALA A 51 2.54 5.59 -11.78
N TYR A 52 1.96 4.89 -12.76
CA TYR A 52 2.29 3.49 -13.07
C TYR A 52 3.15 3.35 -14.33
N GLN A 53 3.54 4.45 -14.95
CA GLN A 53 4.38 4.43 -16.14
C GLN A 53 5.85 4.42 -15.75
N ARG A 54 6.66 3.64 -16.47
CA ARG A 54 8.12 3.58 -16.26
C ARG A 54 8.77 4.96 -16.31
N ALA A 55 8.35 5.80 -17.27
CA ALA A 55 8.90 7.14 -17.46
C ALA A 55 8.69 8.10 -16.27
N ASN A 56 7.82 7.74 -15.33
CA ASN A 56 7.49 8.57 -14.16
C ASN A 56 7.82 7.87 -12.84
N LEU A 57 8.68 6.85 -12.88
CA LEU A 57 9.26 6.28 -11.68
C LEU A 57 9.82 7.39 -10.81
N SER A 58 9.59 7.29 -9.51
CA SER A 58 10.07 8.26 -8.53
C SER A 58 9.42 9.65 -8.55
N VAL A 59 8.42 9.93 -9.40
CA VAL A 59 7.78 11.26 -9.47
C VAL A 59 6.43 11.33 -8.75
N HIS A 60 5.56 10.34 -8.97
CA HIS A 60 4.17 10.39 -8.49
C HIS A 60 3.88 9.34 -7.42
N PHE A 61 2.98 9.67 -6.50
CA PHE A 61 2.38 8.66 -5.62
C PHE A 61 1.37 7.85 -6.42
N ALA A 62 1.57 6.54 -6.43
CA ALA A 62 0.71 5.59 -7.12
C ALA A 62 -0.64 5.47 -6.39
N TRP A 63 -0.59 5.33 -5.06
CA TRP A 63 -1.77 5.10 -4.25
C TRP A 63 -1.62 5.70 -2.85
N VAL A 64 -2.72 6.22 -2.30
CA VAL A 64 -2.76 6.81 -0.95
C VAL A 64 -3.91 6.18 -0.19
N ILE A 65 -3.64 5.77 1.05
CA ILE A 65 -4.64 5.21 1.95
C ILE A 65 -4.60 5.97 3.26
N THR A 66 -5.77 6.26 3.80
CA THR A 66 -5.91 7.00 5.06
C THR A 66 -6.74 6.21 6.05
N PHE A 67 -6.28 6.17 7.30
CA PHE A 67 -6.96 5.50 8.40
C PHE A 67 -7.11 6.45 9.59
N ASN A 68 -8.17 6.24 10.38
CA ASN A 68 -8.33 6.92 11.65
C ASN A 68 -7.54 6.15 12.73
N LEU A 69 -6.53 6.81 13.33
CA LEU A 69 -5.71 6.19 14.36
C LEU A 69 -6.52 5.88 15.63
N GLY A 70 -7.53 6.71 15.95
CA GLY A 70 -8.40 6.48 17.11
C GLY A 70 -9.19 5.19 16.96
N ASP A 71 -9.74 4.93 15.78
CA ASP A 71 -10.48 3.70 15.49
C ASP A 71 -9.55 2.48 15.51
N LEU A 72 -8.35 2.58 14.91
CA LEU A 72 -7.35 1.50 14.97
C LEU A 72 -6.91 1.17 16.40
N LYS A 73 -6.75 2.18 17.26
CA LYS A 73 -6.46 1.97 18.69
C LYS A 73 -7.62 1.33 19.42
N LYS A 74 -8.83 1.87 19.23
CA LYS A 74 -10.07 1.36 19.85
C LYS A 74 -10.32 -0.10 19.49
N ASP A 75 -10.06 -0.47 18.24
CA ASP A 75 -10.29 -1.82 17.73
C ASP A 75 -9.14 -2.80 18.06
N GLY A 76 -8.04 -2.35 18.66
CA GLY A 76 -6.94 -3.20 19.12
C GLY A 76 -5.83 -3.49 18.09
N TYR A 77 -5.81 -2.79 16.95
CA TYR A 77 -4.75 -2.94 15.93
C TYR A 77 -3.41 -2.33 16.36
N VAL A 78 -3.44 -1.35 17.27
CA VAL A 78 -2.23 -0.75 17.83
C VAL A 78 -1.94 -1.41 19.18
N CYS A 79 -0.87 -2.19 19.25
CA CYS A 79 -0.44 -2.89 20.46
C CYS A 79 1.02 -2.57 20.73
N ASN A 80 1.37 -2.24 21.98
CA ASN A 80 2.72 -1.81 22.38
C ASN A 80 3.27 -0.71 21.45
N ASP A 81 2.45 0.32 21.20
CA ASP A 81 2.73 1.44 20.30
C ASP A 81 3.12 1.05 18.86
N THR A 82 2.78 -0.18 18.45
CA THR A 82 3.11 -0.72 17.13
C THR A 82 1.84 -0.97 16.32
N LEU A 83 1.86 -0.53 15.07
CA LEU A 83 0.87 -0.89 14.04
C LEU A 83 1.58 -1.77 12.99
N ARG A 84 1.03 -2.95 12.69
CA ARG A 84 1.62 -3.87 11.71
C ARG A 84 0.86 -3.81 10.40
N VAL A 85 1.59 -3.69 9.30
CA VAL A 85 1.03 -3.62 7.96
C VAL A 85 1.83 -4.49 7.00
N THR A 86 1.17 -5.02 5.97
CA THR A 86 1.82 -5.75 4.88
C THR A 86 1.39 -5.20 3.52
N TRP A 87 2.28 -5.36 2.55
CA TRP A 87 2.05 -5.11 1.15
C TRP A 87 2.34 -6.39 0.39
N GLU A 88 1.40 -6.83 -0.43
CA GLU A 88 1.53 -8.05 -1.23
C GLU A 88 1.19 -7.73 -2.68
N LEU A 89 2.03 -8.19 -3.61
CA LEU A 89 1.69 -8.24 -5.03
C LEU A 89 0.91 -9.53 -5.29
N LEU A 90 -0.23 -9.42 -5.97
CA LEU A 90 -1.13 -10.54 -6.27
C LEU A 90 -1.02 -11.01 -7.73
#